data_AF-A0A6C0JQC8-F1
#
_entry.id   AF-A0A6C0JQC8-F1
#
_cell.length_a   1.000
_cell.length_b   1.000
_cell.length_c   1.000
_cell.angle_alpha   90.00
_cell.angle_beta   90.00
_cell.angle_gamma   90.00
#
_symmetry.space_group_name_H-M   'P 1'
#
loop_
_entity.id
_entity.type
_entity.pdbx_description
1 polymer ?
#
loop_
_entity_poly.entity_id
_entity_poly.type
_entity_poly.pdbx_seq_one_letter_code
_entity_poly.pdbx_strand_id
1 'polypeptide(L)'
;MDEQREEIIKENNTAQNQLLSILENLTKSSKELKIDEALFGDIDFSILKERGYGNIKSIILADGQITNIEGLPEGLLHFECPNNLLITLDDIPSSLKTLKIPFNYLTSIDLKNLDSLEKLHISHNKIREFENLPKTLIELECDNNKIERIDLVGLSELKVLNVSNNSITLIENLPTGIVDFKMDNTPAIEFRNSELPEMNLDKGTEDDLKNHVNYLEALNEFFKLKNDYENKRSKMMHSAFKREPSKRLGKLAALSVKPPCINCKRPVGTIFSNRDDGKYTAICGDKSSPCNLNIKIFSGNLIYLPYILNIFKDEIADIKDIIIRQKLDTLFSYVSEEKSVSLFKKELDAYHKNSILYNELLTKYNDLYHNKDNAELTQKKNDQIFILIEKIRNLLTEYEKTENPGILKLALNTQINELYPEIRNMRLLKNEINEMNENDKGEFSVFNYPVQLSKIDHNLGEKPSVIKFSV
;
A
#
# COMPACT_ATOMS: atom_id res chain seq x y z
N MET A 1 -7.76 14.05 -24.33
CA MET A 1 -8.80 13.06 -23.96
C MET A 1 -10.09 13.35 -24.70
N ASP A 2 -10.72 14.52 -24.49
CA ASP A 2 -11.93 14.89 -25.26
C ASP A 2 -11.67 14.93 -26.79
N GLU A 3 -10.56 15.51 -27.22
CA GLU A 3 -10.13 15.50 -28.64
C GLU A 3 -9.92 14.09 -29.18
N GLN A 4 -9.31 13.20 -28.39
CA GLN A 4 -9.06 11.81 -28.77
C GLN A 4 -10.38 11.01 -28.88
N ARG A 5 -11.32 11.20 -27.94
CA ARG A 5 -12.66 10.58 -28.02
C ARG A 5 -13.41 11.08 -29.26
N GLU A 6 -13.39 12.39 -29.51
CA GLU A 6 -14.04 12.97 -30.69
C GLU A 6 -13.47 12.42 -32.01
N GLU A 7 -12.15 12.28 -32.10
CA GLU A 7 -11.46 11.71 -33.26
C GLU A 7 -11.90 10.26 -33.49
N ILE A 8 -11.92 9.43 -32.44
CA ILE A 8 -12.37 8.03 -32.55
C ILE A 8 -13.82 7.95 -32.99
N ILE A 9 -14.71 8.73 -32.37
CA ILE A 9 -16.14 8.72 -32.68
C ILE A 9 -16.39 9.16 -34.13
N LYS A 10 -15.62 10.12 -34.66
CA LYS A 10 -15.78 10.66 -36.02
C LYS A 10 -15.10 9.79 -37.09
N GLU A 11 -13.92 9.25 -36.80
CA GLU A 11 -13.03 8.69 -37.82
C GLU A 11 -12.80 7.18 -37.68
N ASN A 12 -13.01 6.59 -36.50
CA ASN A 12 -12.66 5.19 -36.23
C ASN A 12 -13.68 4.44 -35.36
N ASN A 13 -14.97 4.81 -35.44
CA ASN A 13 -16.04 4.16 -34.68
C ASN A 13 -16.43 2.82 -35.32
N THR A 14 -15.64 1.78 -35.03
CA THR A 14 -15.72 0.46 -35.65
C THR A 14 -16.09 -0.66 -34.67
N ALA A 15 -16.12 -0.37 -33.37
CA ALA A 15 -16.35 -1.34 -32.31
C ALA A 15 -17.65 -2.13 -32.50
N GLN A 16 -18.75 -1.50 -32.89
CA GLN A 16 -20.02 -2.21 -33.11
C GLN A 16 -19.95 -3.20 -34.28
N ASN A 17 -19.26 -2.85 -35.37
CA ASN A 17 -19.10 -3.75 -36.52
C ASN A 17 -18.16 -4.91 -36.20
N GLN A 18 -17.13 -4.66 -35.40
CA GLN A 18 -16.23 -5.69 -34.89
C GLN A 18 -16.97 -6.65 -33.95
N LEU A 19 -17.80 -6.12 -33.03
CA LEU A 19 -18.65 -6.93 -32.16
C LEU A 19 -19.57 -7.84 -33.00
N LEU A 20 -20.21 -7.31 -34.04
CA LEU A 20 -21.05 -8.12 -34.94
C LEU A 20 -20.27 -9.26 -35.60
N SER A 21 -19.05 -8.99 -36.07
CA SER A 21 -18.18 -9.98 -36.71
C SER A 21 -17.73 -11.07 -35.73
N ILE A 22 -17.46 -10.69 -34.47
CA ILE A 22 -17.11 -11.63 -33.40
C ILE A 22 -18.32 -12.52 -33.05
N LEU A 23 -19.52 -11.94 -33.00
CA LEU A 23 -20.73 -12.69 -32.72
C LEU A 23 -21.05 -13.74 -33.78
N GLU A 24 -20.71 -13.53 -35.06
CA GLU A 24 -20.89 -14.54 -36.12
C GLU A 24 -20.15 -15.85 -35.83
N ASN A 25 -19.01 -15.77 -35.14
CA ASN A 25 -18.21 -16.92 -34.76
C ASN A 25 -18.55 -17.47 -33.37
N LEU A 26 -19.43 -16.80 -32.61
CA LEU A 26 -19.79 -17.19 -31.26
C LEU A 26 -20.96 -18.19 -31.26
N THR A 27 -20.84 -19.26 -30.47
CA THR A 27 -21.94 -20.21 -30.29
C THR A 27 -23.07 -19.59 -29.45
N LYS A 28 -24.33 -19.83 -29.83
CA LYS A 28 -25.49 -19.30 -29.09
C LYS A 28 -25.65 -19.86 -27.67
N SER A 29 -24.96 -20.97 -27.37
CA SER A 29 -24.90 -21.57 -26.04
C SER A 29 -23.83 -20.95 -25.13
N SER A 30 -22.99 -20.06 -25.67
CA SER A 30 -21.91 -19.42 -24.91
C SER A 30 -22.46 -18.63 -23.74
N LYS A 31 -21.84 -18.83 -22.57
CA LYS A 31 -22.14 -18.08 -21.33
C LYS A 31 -21.16 -16.93 -21.11
N GLU A 32 -20.12 -16.87 -21.91
CA GLU A 32 -19.04 -15.89 -21.82
C GLU A 32 -18.76 -15.32 -23.20
N LEU A 33 -18.64 -13.99 -23.25
CA LEU A 33 -18.17 -13.23 -24.39
C LEU A 33 -16.86 -12.56 -23.97
N LYS A 34 -15.74 -13.12 -24.46
CA LYS A 34 -14.41 -12.56 -24.25
C LYS A 34 -13.92 -11.98 -25.58
N ILE A 35 -13.60 -10.69 -25.58
CA ILE A 35 -13.08 -9.98 -26.74
C ILE A 35 -11.65 -9.57 -26.41
N ASP A 36 -10.69 -10.29 -26.99
CA ASP A 36 -9.25 -10.05 -26.80
C ASP A 36 -8.68 -8.99 -27.75
N GLU A 37 -9.49 -8.55 -28.72
CA GLU A 37 -9.12 -7.53 -29.70
C GLU A 37 -9.46 -6.13 -29.18
N ALA A 38 -8.62 -5.15 -29.49
CA ALA A 38 -8.89 -3.76 -29.16
C ALA A 38 -10.06 -3.21 -29.98
N LEU A 39 -11.09 -2.72 -29.30
CA LEU A 39 -12.27 -2.11 -29.91
C LEU A 39 -12.17 -0.57 -29.89
N PHE A 40 -12.73 0.07 -30.92
CA PHE A 40 -12.63 1.51 -31.14
C PHE A 40 -14.01 2.14 -31.33
N GLY A 41 -14.43 3.01 -30.40
CA GLY A 41 -15.71 3.73 -30.47
C GLY A 41 -16.81 3.15 -29.58
N ASP A 42 -18.06 3.26 -30.04
CA ASP A 42 -19.24 2.96 -29.22
C ASP A 42 -19.70 1.51 -29.39
N ILE A 43 -20.20 0.92 -28.30
CA ILE A 43 -20.69 -0.45 -28.28
C ILE A 43 -22.09 -0.49 -27.68
N ASP A 44 -23.00 -1.17 -28.38
CA ASP A 44 -24.34 -1.50 -27.91
C ASP A 44 -24.52 -3.02 -27.84
N PHE A 45 -24.64 -3.52 -26.61
CA PHE A 45 -24.86 -4.94 -26.31
C PHE A 45 -26.32 -5.39 -26.43
N SER A 46 -27.27 -4.49 -26.74
CA SER A 46 -28.67 -4.86 -27.00
C SER A 46 -28.78 -5.91 -28.11
N ILE A 47 -27.84 -5.88 -29.06
CA ILE A 47 -27.71 -6.84 -30.16
C ILE A 47 -27.56 -8.30 -29.69
N LEU A 48 -27.04 -8.52 -28.48
CA LEU A 48 -26.91 -9.87 -27.91
C LEU A 48 -28.30 -10.49 -27.71
N LYS A 49 -29.26 -9.72 -27.21
CA LYS A 49 -30.64 -10.19 -27.02
C LYS A 49 -31.31 -10.44 -28.37
N GLU A 50 -31.13 -9.53 -29.33
CA GLU A 50 -31.73 -9.63 -30.67
C GLU A 50 -31.24 -10.85 -31.46
N ARG A 51 -29.95 -11.20 -31.33
CA ARG A 51 -29.35 -12.34 -32.04
C ARG A 51 -29.44 -13.68 -31.30
N GLY A 52 -30.09 -13.69 -30.13
CA GLY A 52 -30.35 -14.89 -29.34
C GLY A 52 -29.19 -15.34 -28.45
N TYR A 53 -28.31 -14.42 -28.06
CA TYR A 53 -27.21 -14.60 -27.11
C TYR A 53 -27.57 -14.22 -25.66
N GLY A 54 -28.87 -14.26 -25.30
CA GLY A 54 -29.35 -13.91 -23.95
C GLY A 54 -28.88 -14.84 -22.82
N ASN A 55 -28.03 -15.83 -23.11
CA ASN A 55 -27.44 -16.74 -22.13
C ASN A 55 -26.05 -16.30 -21.66
N ILE A 56 -25.51 -15.22 -22.22
CA ILE A 56 -24.23 -14.63 -21.81
C ILE A 56 -24.39 -14.06 -20.38
N LYS A 57 -23.48 -14.48 -19.51
CA LYS A 57 -23.40 -14.08 -18.10
C LYS A 57 -22.09 -13.39 -17.75
N SER A 58 -21.08 -13.48 -18.62
CA SER A 58 -19.77 -12.87 -18.45
C SER A 58 -19.40 -12.13 -19.74
N ILE A 59 -19.07 -10.85 -19.64
CA ILE A 59 -18.52 -10.04 -20.73
C ILE A 59 -17.16 -9.51 -20.28
N ILE A 60 -16.12 -9.82 -21.04
CA ILE A 60 -14.75 -9.40 -20.79
C ILE A 60 -14.23 -8.72 -22.05
N LEU A 61 -13.89 -7.45 -21.94
CA LEU A 61 -13.32 -6.64 -23.01
C LEU A 61 -11.84 -6.41 -22.73
N ALA A 62 -11.03 -6.42 -23.77
CA ALA A 62 -9.62 -6.05 -23.67
C ALA A 62 -9.43 -4.52 -23.67
N ASP A 63 -8.19 -4.12 -23.37
CA ASP A 63 -7.70 -2.76 -23.51
C ASP A 63 -7.98 -2.22 -24.91
N GLY A 64 -8.47 -0.99 -24.98
CA GLY A 64 -8.94 -0.43 -26.24
C GLY A 64 -9.21 1.06 -26.18
N GLN A 65 -10.10 1.50 -27.08
CA GLN A 65 -10.51 2.89 -27.22
C GLN A 65 -12.04 2.98 -27.26
N ILE A 66 -12.71 2.19 -26.41
CA ILE A 66 -14.16 2.20 -26.29
C ILE A 66 -14.58 3.51 -25.62
N THR A 67 -15.48 4.23 -26.28
CA THR A 67 -15.96 5.55 -25.84
C THR A 67 -17.26 5.44 -25.07
N ASN A 68 -18.18 4.57 -25.48
CA ASN A 68 -19.48 4.42 -24.84
C ASN A 68 -19.93 2.95 -24.82
N ILE A 69 -20.68 2.56 -23.79
CA ILE A 69 -21.26 1.21 -23.66
C ILE A 69 -22.72 1.33 -23.27
N GLU A 70 -23.59 0.72 -24.05
CA GLU A 70 -25.04 0.69 -23.83
C GLU A 70 -25.58 -0.75 -23.94
N GLY A 71 -26.79 -0.97 -23.41
CA GLY A 71 -27.55 -2.19 -23.68
C GLY A 71 -27.03 -3.47 -23.01
N LEU A 72 -26.41 -3.38 -21.83
CA LEU A 72 -25.94 -4.56 -21.10
C LEU A 72 -27.09 -5.56 -20.84
N PRO A 73 -26.88 -6.87 -21.08
CA PRO A 73 -27.97 -7.85 -21.01
C PRO A 73 -28.47 -8.08 -19.58
N GLU A 74 -29.79 -8.17 -19.40
CA GLU A 74 -30.40 -8.62 -18.15
C GLU A 74 -29.94 -10.05 -17.80
N GLY A 75 -29.43 -10.27 -16.58
CA GLY A 75 -28.88 -11.55 -16.15
C GLY A 75 -27.35 -11.66 -16.26
N LEU A 76 -26.66 -10.60 -16.68
CA LEU A 76 -25.21 -10.49 -16.62
C LEU A 76 -24.73 -10.58 -15.17
N LEU A 77 -23.69 -11.39 -14.93
CA LEU A 77 -23.11 -11.61 -13.60
C LEU A 77 -21.70 -11.00 -13.48
N HIS A 78 -20.94 -10.94 -14.59
CA HIS A 78 -19.57 -10.43 -14.61
C HIS A 78 -19.37 -9.49 -15.81
N PHE A 79 -18.83 -8.30 -15.55
CA PHE A 79 -18.48 -7.32 -16.57
C PHE A 79 -17.07 -6.75 -16.29
N GLU A 80 -16.19 -6.84 -17.29
CA GLU A 80 -14.81 -6.37 -17.22
C GLU A 80 -14.48 -5.54 -18.47
N CYS A 81 -14.05 -4.28 -18.25
CA CYS A 81 -13.66 -3.33 -19.29
C CYS A 81 -12.50 -2.43 -18.80
N PRO A 82 -11.28 -2.99 -18.66
CA PRO A 82 -10.10 -2.24 -18.26
C PRO A 82 -9.58 -1.34 -19.38
N ASN A 83 -8.90 -0.24 -19.01
CA ASN A 83 -8.07 0.57 -19.91
C ASN A 83 -8.77 1.01 -21.21
N ASN A 84 -9.85 1.79 -21.05
CA ASN A 84 -10.67 2.32 -22.15
C ASN A 84 -10.96 3.82 -21.93
N LEU A 85 -11.82 4.42 -22.75
CA LEU A 85 -12.12 5.85 -22.74
C LEU A 85 -13.53 6.17 -22.20
N LEU A 86 -14.05 5.37 -21.27
CA LEU A 86 -15.40 5.57 -20.71
C LEU A 86 -15.43 6.79 -19.78
N ILE A 87 -16.46 7.63 -19.94
CA ILE A 87 -16.73 8.79 -19.06
C ILE A 87 -17.95 8.53 -18.16
N THR A 88 -18.91 7.76 -18.65
CA THR A 88 -20.09 7.31 -17.92
C THR A 88 -20.31 5.83 -18.22
N LEU A 89 -21.06 5.16 -17.34
CA LEU A 89 -21.63 3.85 -17.60
C LEU A 89 -23.01 3.82 -16.95
N ASP A 90 -24.02 3.81 -17.81
CA ASP A 90 -25.42 3.81 -17.42
C ASP A 90 -26.02 2.40 -17.63
N ASP A 91 -27.24 2.17 -17.13
CA ASP A 91 -28.01 0.93 -17.34
C ASP A 91 -27.29 -0.37 -16.90
N ILE A 92 -26.58 -0.32 -15.78
CA ILE A 92 -25.93 -1.50 -15.20
C ILE A 92 -26.99 -2.50 -14.68
N PRO A 93 -26.95 -3.78 -15.09
CA PRO A 93 -27.97 -4.76 -14.71
C PRO A 93 -27.90 -5.12 -13.22
N SER A 94 -29.05 -5.19 -12.54
CA SER A 94 -29.15 -5.50 -11.11
C SER A 94 -28.66 -6.90 -10.71
N SER A 95 -28.54 -7.81 -11.67
CA SER A 95 -28.01 -9.17 -11.48
C SER A 95 -26.48 -9.23 -11.34
N LEU A 96 -25.78 -8.12 -11.61
CA LEU A 96 -24.33 -8.10 -11.69
C LEU A 96 -23.69 -8.39 -10.32
N LYS A 97 -22.76 -9.35 -10.29
CA LYS A 97 -21.98 -9.73 -9.10
C LYS A 97 -20.58 -9.12 -9.09
N THR A 98 -19.98 -8.92 -10.26
CA THR A 98 -18.63 -8.39 -10.40
C THR A 98 -18.57 -7.34 -11.49
N LEU A 99 -18.10 -6.16 -11.13
CA LEU A 99 -17.90 -5.02 -12.01
C LEU A 99 -16.44 -4.55 -11.94
N LYS A 100 -15.73 -4.62 -13.06
CA LYS A 100 -14.33 -4.18 -13.16
C LYS A 100 -14.14 -3.22 -14.32
N ILE A 101 -13.89 -1.96 -14.01
CA ILE A 101 -13.66 -0.90 -14.99
C ILE A 101 -12.48 -0.03 -14.54
N PRO A 102 -11.29 -0.61 -14.34
CA PRO A 102 -10.12 0.17 -13.98
C PRO A 102 -9.59 0.94 -15.20
N PHE A 103 -8.81 2.01 -14.94
CA PHE A 103 -8.13 2.80 -15.97
C PHE A 103 -9.08 3.40 -17.03
N ASN A 104 -10.13 4.08 -16.57
CA ASN A 104 -11.06 4.82 -17.42
C ASN A 104 -11.14 6.28 -16.94
N TYR A 105 -12.14 7.03 -17.41
CA TYR A 105 -12.33 8.44 -17.07
C TYR A 105 -13.66 8.72 -16.38
N LEU A 106 -14.23 7.72 -15.71
CA LEU A 106 -15.53 7.82 -15.03
C LEU A 106 -15.50 8.94 -14.00
N THR A 107 -16.47 9.86 -14.08
CA THR A 107 -16.66 10.95 -13.11
C THR A 107 -17.68 10.60 -12.03
N SER A 108 -18.60 9.69 -12.34
CA SER A 108 -19.70 9.20 -11.51
C SER A 108 -20.11 7.80 -11.96
N ILE A 109 -20.73 7.05 -11.05
CA ILE A 109 -21.33 5.74 -11.36
C ILE A 109 -22.59 5.56 -10.51
N ASP A 110 -23.70 5.14 -11.14
CA ASP A 110 -24.93 4.81 -10.42
C ASP A 110 -24.88 3.34 -9.95
N LEU A 111 -24.94 3.13 -8.64
CA LEU A 111 -24.90 1.82 -8.01
C LEU A 111 -26.20 1.49 -7.25
N LYS A 112 -27.24 2.33 -7.36
CA LYS A 112 -28.42 2.31 -6.49
C LYS A 112 -29.23 1.02 -6.52
N ASN A 113 -29.24 0.32 -7.66
CA ASN A 113 -30.05 -0.89 -7.88
C ASN A 113 -29.21 -2.17 -8.01
N LEU A 114 -27.95 -2.14 -7.57
CA LEU A 114 -27.01 -3.27 -7.70
C LEU A 114 -26.97 -4.12 -6.43
N ASP A 115 -28.13 -4.60 -6.01
CA ASP A 115 -28.31 -5.37 -4.75
C ASP A 115 -27.60 -6.73 -4.73
N SER A 116 -27.06 -7.19 -5.88
CA SER A 116 -26.32 -8.45 -5.99
C SER A 116 -24.81 -8.26 -6.16
N LEU A 117 -24.31 -7.02 -6.14
CA LEU A 117 -22.91 -6.73 -6.44
C LEU A 117 -22.02 -7.11 -5.26
N GLU A 118 -21.05 -7.99 -5.51
CA GLU A 118 -20.11 -8.52 -4.51
C GLU A 118 -18.71 -7.90 -4.69
N LYS A 119 -18.31 -7.58 -5.92
CA LYS A 119 -16.97 -7.06 -6.24
C LYS A 119 -17.06 -5.83 -7.15
N LEU A 120 -16.47 -4.72 -6.72
CA LEU A 120 -16.39 -3.48 -7.48
C LEU A 120 -14.95 -3.00 -7.58
N HIS A 121 -14.42 -2.95 -8.80
CA HIS A 121 -13.08 -2.44 -9.10
C HIS A 121 -13.19 -1.31 -10.12
N ILE A 122 -12.90 -0.09 -9.69
CA ILE A 122 -13.04 1.16 -10.45
C ILE A 122 -11.81 2.06 -10.28
N SER A 123 -10.65 1.44 -10.06
CA SER A 123 -9.39 2.13 -9.84
C SER A 123 -8.95 2.94 -11.04
N HIS A 124 -8.16 4.00 -10.82
CA HIS A 124 -7.69 4.90 -11.88
C HIS A 124 -8.84 5.52 -12.70
N ASN A 125 -9.82 6.11 -12.03
CA ASN A 125 -10.90 6.92 -12.63
C ASN A 125 -10.88 8.35 -12.05
N LYS A 126 -11.95 9.13 -12.24
CA LYS A 126 -12.08 10.52 -11.77
C LYS A 126 -13.27 10.72 -10.83
N ILE A 127 -13.70 9.65 -10.14
CA ILE A 127 -14.86 9.65 -9.25
C ILE A 127 -14.58 10.52 -8.02
N ARG A 128 -15.55 11.36 -7.63
CA ARG A 128 -15.44 12.28 -6.48
C ARG A 128 -16.24 11.84 -5.25
N GLU A 129 -17.31 11.11 -5.47
CA GLU A 129 -18.22 10.66 -4.41
C GLU A 129 -18.97 9.41 -4.85
N PHE A 130 -19.43 8.64 -3.86
CA PHE A 130 -20.39 7.56 -4.06
C PHE A 130 -21.71 7.98 -3.43
N GLU A 131 -22.79 7.96 -4.21
CA GLU A 131 -24.10 8.32 -3.66
C GLU A 131 -24.73 7.19 -2.84
N ASN A 132 -24.49 5.92 -3.19
CA ASN A 132 -24.94 4.74 -2.44
C ASN A 132 -24.12 3.50 -2.82
N LEU A 133 -23.40 2.91 -1.87
CA LEU A 133 -22.68 1.65 -2.09
C LEU A 133 -23.60 0.45 -1.78
N PRO A 134 -23.59 -0.61 -2.62
CA PRO A 134 -24.40 -1.79 -2.40
C PRO A 134 -23.93 -2.56 -1.15
N LYS A 135 -24.88 -2.93 -0.29
CA LYS A 135 -24.62 -3.56 1.02
C LYS A 135 -24.03 -4.97 0.92
N THR A 136 -24.12 -5.60 -0.25
CA THR A 136 -23.60 -6.93 -0.55
C THR A 136 -22.12 -6.94 -0.95
N LEU A 137 -21.45 -5.79 -1.03
CA LEU A 137 -20.04 -5.73 -1.43
C LEU A 137 -19.15 -6.44 -0.42
N ILE A 138 -18.27 -7.28 -0.97
CA ILE A 138 -17.21 -8.01 -0.28
C ILE A 138 -15.85 -7.37 -0.60
N GLU A 139 -15.70 -6.79 -1.80
CA GLU A 139 -14.44 -6.22 -2.31
C GLU A 139 -14.71 -4.89 -3.03
N LEU A 140 -14.06 -3.83 -2.55
CA LEU A 140 -14.12 -2.49 -3.13
C LEU A 140 -12.70 -1.96 -3.39
N GLU A 141 -12.35 -1.86 -4.67
CA GLU A 141 -11.10 -1.25 -5.13
C GLU A 141 -11.42 0.04 -5.88
N CYS A 142 -11.11 1.18 -5.27
CA CYS A 142 -11.37 2.51 -5.83
C CYS A 142 -10.15 3.43 -5.72
N ASP A 143 -8.94 2.85 -5.75
CA ASP A 143 -7.71 3.61 -5.69
C ASP A 143 -7.52 4.53 -6.90
N ASN A 144 -6.69 5.56 -6.75
CA ASN A 144 -6.37 6.53 -7.81
C ASN A 144 -7.62 7.22 -8.39
N ASN A 145 -8.55 7.61 -7.52
CA ASN A 145 -9.71 8.45 -7.86
C ASN A 145 -9.57 9.84 -7.20
N LYS A 146 -10.65 10.63 -7.20
CA LYS A 146 -10.71 11.96 -6.58
C LYS A 146 -11.71 11.98 -5.42
N ILE A 147 -11.89 10.86 -4.73
CA ILE A 147 -12.90 10.71 -3.68
C ILE A 147 -12.52 11.60 -2.50
N GLU A 148 -13.45 12.44 -2.05
CA GLU A 148 -13.22 13.34 -0.89
C GLU A 148 -13.79 12.77 0.41
N ARG A 149 -14.87 12.00 0.31
CA ARG A 149 -15.60 11.38 1.43
C ARG A 149 -16.17 10.04 1.02
N ILE A 150 -16.21 9.11 1.96
CA ILE A 150 -16.82 7.80 1.76
C ILE A 150 -17.58 7.37 3.01
N ASP A 151 -18.83 6.96 2.81
CA ASP A 151 -19.68 6.38 3.85
C ASP A 151 -19.88 4.89 3.54
N LEU A 152 -19.51 4.03 4.49
CA LEU A 152 -19.57 2.58 4.38
C LEU A 152 -20.72 1.97 5.19
N VAL A 153 -21.77 2.75 5.44
CA VAL A 153 -22.93 2.31 6.20
C VAL A 153 -23.56 1.02 5.67
N GLY A 154 -23.67 0.01 6.53
CA GLY A 154 -24.36 -1.25 6.23
C GLY A 154 -23.58 -2.25 5.38
N LEU A 155 -22.30 -1.99 5.08
CA LEU A 155 -21.40 -2.90 4.36
C LEU A 155 -20.76 -3.93 5.30
N SER A 156 -21.57 -4.73 5.99
CA SER A 156 -21.06 -5.68 7.01
C SER A 156 -20.22 -6.83 6.44
N GLU A 157 -20.40 -7.15 5.15
CA GLU A 157 -19.69 -8.25 4.47
C GLU A 157 -18.39 -7.82 3.78
N LEU A 158 -18.03 -6.54 3.85
CA LEU A 158 -16.85 -5.98 3.19
C LEU A 158 -15.56 -6.50 3.84
N LYS A 159 -14.73 -7.17 3.04
CA LYS A 159 -13.45 -7.77 3.47
C LYS A 159 -12.23 -7.08 2.88
N VAL A 160 -12.35 -6.53 1.68
CA VAL A 160 -11.26 -5.87 0.96
C VAL A 160 -11.68 -4.46 0.60
N LEU A 161 -10.89 -3.47 1.04
CA LEU A 161 -11.11 -2.06 0.77
C LEU A 161 -9.80 -1.39 0.40
N ASN A 162 -9.68 -0.93 -0.84
CA ASN A 162 -8.55 -0.14 -1.30
C ASN A 162 -9.01 1.25 -1.72
N VAL A 163 -8.67 2.26 -0.92
CA VAL A 163 -9.00 3.68 -1.16
C VAL A 163 -7.76 4.52 -1.46
N SER A 164 -6.62 3.88 -1.71
CA SER A 164 -5.33 4.54 -1.87
C SER A 164 -5.32 5.61 -2.97
N ASN A 165 -4.45 6.61 -2.88
CA ASN A 165 -4.28 7.68 -3.87
C ASN A 165 -5.58 8.47 -4.16
N ASN A 166 -6.41 8.70 -3.15
CA ASN A 166 -7.56 9.59 -3.20
C ASN A 166 -7.36 10.84 -2.34
N SER A 167 -8.24 11.83 -2.48
CA SER A 167 -8.28 13.05 -1.66
C SER A 167 -9.18 12.89 -0.42
N ILE A 168 -9.29 11.68 0.13
CA ILE A 168 -10.25 11.39 1.21
C ILE A 168 -9.84 12.12 2.48
N THR A 169 -10.78 12.87 3.03
CA THR A 169 -10.63 13.59 4.30
C THR A 169 -11.48 12.99 5.41
N LEU A 170 -12.52 12.20 5.06
CA LEU A 170 -13.47 11.62 6.00
C LEU A 170 -13.91 10.22 5.54
N ILE A 171 -13.80 9.24 6.44
CA ILE A 171 -14.40 7.90 6.31
C ILE A 171 -15.44 7.72 7.41
N GLU A 172 -16.67 7.39 7.04
CA GLU A 172 -17.77 7.12 7.97
C GLU A 172 -18.16 5.63 7.94
N ASN A 173 -18.51 5.08 9.11
CA ASN A 173 -19.09 3.74 9.29
C ASN A 173 -18.25 2.58 8.72
N LEU A 174 -16.92 2.63 8.88
CA LEU A 174 -16.01 1.55 8.48
C LEU A 174 -16.37 0.23 9.20
N PRO A 175 -16.65 -0.86 8.48
CA PRO A 175 -16.97 -2.15 9.09
C PRO A 175 -15.75 -2.80 9.73
N THR A 176 -15.95 -3.47 10.87
CA THR A 176 -14.89 -4.17 11.63
C THR A 176 -14.38 -5.46 10.97
N GLY A 177 -15.07 -5.94 9.92
CA GLY A 177 -14.77 -7.20 9.23
C GLY A 177 -13.74 -7.10 8.10
N ILE A 178 -13.14 -5.92 7.88
CA ILE A 178 -12.19 -5.71 6.78
C ILE A 178 -10.86 -6.42 7.10
N VAL A 179 -10.44 -7.28 6.20
CA VAL A 179 -9.19 -8.07 6.28
C VAL A 179 -8.06 -7.35 5.56
N ASP A 180 -8.32 -6.76 4.40
CA ASP A 180 -7.34 -6.04 3.58
C ASP A 180 -7.80 -4.58 3.40
N PHE A 181 -7.28 -3.69 4.24
CA PHE A 181 -7.55 -2.25 4.17
C PHE A 181 -6.30 -1.50 3.70
N LYS A 182 -6.39 -0.85 2.54
CA LYS A 182 -5.32 -0.04 1.95
C LYS A 182 -5.76 1.40 1.81
N MET A 183 -4.97 2.31 2.36
CA MET A 183 -5.18 3.76 2.32
C MET A 183 -3.87 4.51 2.06
N ASP A 184 -3.04 3.95 1.19
CA ASP A 184 -1.76 4.57 0.86
C ASP A 184 -2.01 5.93 0.17
N ASN A 185 -1.23 6.95 0.53
CA ASN A 185 -1.35 8.29 -0.07
C ASN A 185 -2.71 8.99 0.07
N THR A 186 -3.52 8.64 1.08
CA THR A 186 -4.74 9.41 1.45
C THR A 186 -4.48 10.23 2.71
N PRO A 187 -4.35 11.55 2.62
CA PRO A 187 -3.88 12.34 3.74
C PRO A 187 -4.96 12.69 4.78
N ALA A 188 -4.61 12.54 6.06
CA ALA A 188 -5.37 13.09 7.21
C ALA A 188 -6.86 12.72 7.21
N ILE A 189 -7.13 11.41 7.15
CA ILE A 189 -8.49 10.88 7.25
C ILE A 189 -8.99 11.03 8.68
N GLU A 190 -10.12 11.72 8.85
CA GLU A 190 -10.94 11.61 10.05
C GLU A 190 -11.83 10.36 9.92
N PHE A 191 -11.84 9.52 10.96
CA PHE A 191 -12.72 8.36 11.03
C PHE A 191 -13.89 8.67 11.96
N ARG A 192 -15.12 8.49 11.48
CA ARG A 192 -16.35 8.64 12.31
C ARG A 192 -17.12 7.34 12.35
N ASN A 193 -17.63 6.97 13.52
CA ASN A 193 -18.38 5.73 13.75
C ASN A 193 -17.66 4.49 13.19
N SER A 194 -16.33 4.48 13.27
CA SER A 194 -15.47 3.52 12.60
C SER A 194 -14.48 2.98 13.64
N GLU A 195 -14.41 1.67 13.78
CA GLU A 195 -13.32 1.01 14.50
C GLU A 195 -12.25 0.65 13.45
N LEU A 196 -11.04 1.17 13.61
CA LEU A 196 -9.95 0.93 12.66
C LEU A 196 -9.56 -0.56 12.68
N PRO A 197 -9.56 -1.25 11.52
CA PRO A 197 -8.96 -2.57 11.40
C PRO A 197 -7.48 -2.47 11.75
N GLU A 198 -6.95 -3.45 12.49
CA GLU A 198 -5.50 -3.61 12.65
C GLU A 198 -4.87 -3.67 11.25
N MET A 199 -4.11 -2.65 10.87
CA MET A 199 -3.50 -2.55 9.54
C MET A 199 -2.54 -3.72 9.34
N ASN A 200 -2.92 -4.66 8.48
CA ASN A 200 -2.11 -5.82 8.12
C ASN A 200 -0.87 -5.39 7.33
N LEU A 201 0.26 -5.31 8.05
CA LEU A 201 1.59 -5.39 7.47
C LEU A 201 1.82 -6.82 6.95
N ASP A 202 1.71 -6.94 5.62
CA ASP A 202 2.27 -7.98 4.76
C ASP A 202 1.73 -9.42 4.86
N LYS A 203 1.56 -10.04 3.69
CA LYS A 203 0.95 -11.35 3.48
C LYS A 203 1.89 -12.47 3.97
N GLY A 204 1.69 -12.92 5.21
CA GLY A 204 2.11 -14.24 5.70
C GLY A 204 0.99 -15.27 5.51
N THR A 205 1.35 -16.49 5.12
CA THR A 205 0.46 -17.64 4.89
C THR A 205 -0.52 -17.89 6.05
N GLU A 206 -1.74 -18.35 5.73
CA GLU A 206 -2.91 -18.55 6.62
C GLU A 206 -2.66 -19.35 7.93
N ASP A 207 -1.52 -20.00 8.11
CA ASP A 207 -1.13 -20.67 9.36
C ASP A 207 -0.51 -19.73 10.42
N ASP A 208 -0.08 -18.51 10.04
CA ASP A 208 0.55 -17.54 10.96
C ASP A 208 -0.47 -16.69 11.77
N LEU A 209 -1.76 -16.72 11.42
CA LEU A 209 -2.79 -15.79 11.92
C LEU A 209 -3.50 -16.21 13.22
N LYS A 210 -3.19 -17.37 13.80
CA LYS A 210 -3.97 -17.91 14.95
C LYS A 210 -3.31 -17.81 16.32
N ASN A 211 -2.06 -17.36 16.45
CA ASN A 211 -1.32 -17.48 17.72
C ASN A 211 -0.55 -16.26 18.24
N HIS A 212 -0.72 -15.06 17.68
CA HIS A 212 0.01 -13.89 18.19
C HIS A 212 -0.94 -12.85 18.79
N VAL A 213 -0.78 -12.58 20.10
CA VAL A 213 -0.83 -11.19 20.56
C VAL A 213 0.09 -10.43 19.61
N ASN A 214 -0.46 -9.48 18.88
CA ASN A 214 0.21 -8.81 17.77
C ASN A 214 1.57 -8.30 18.27
N TYR A 215 2.68 -8.77 17.66
CA TYR A 215 4.04 -8.42 18.09
C TYR A 215 4.20 -6.89 18.24
N LEU A 216 3.53 -6.13 17.35
CA LEU A 216 3.50 -4.68 17.38
C LEU A 216 2.74 -4.13 18.59
N GLU A 217 1.61 -4.73 18.97
CA GLU A 217 0.87 -4.35 20.18
C GLU A 217 1.70 -4.60 21.44
N ALA A 218 2.29 -5.79 21.56
CA ALA A 218 3.17 -6.14 22.67
C ALA A 218 4.39 -5.20 22.74
N LEU A 219 4.96 -4.83 21.60
CA LEU A 219 6.09 -3.91 21.53
C LEU A 219 5.68 -2.48 21.93
N ASN A 220 4.55 -2.00 21.42
CA ASN A 220 3.98 -0.70 21.78
C ASN A 220 3.67 -0.62 23.27
N GLU A 221 3.05 -1.66 23.83
CA GLU A 221 2.76 -1.74 25.26
C GLU A 221 4.05 -1.78 26.09
N PHE A 222 5.07 -2.53 25.66
CA PHE A 222 6.39 -2.56 26.29
C PHE A 222 7.02 -1.15 26.37
N PHE A 223 7.04 -0.41 25.27
CA PHE A 223 7.61 0.94 25.25
C PHE A 223 6.77 1.95 26.03
N LYS A 224 5.45 1.81 26.03
CA LYS A 224 4.56 2.61 26.89
C LYS A 224 4.86 2.38 28.37
N LEU A 225 4.91 1.12 28.80
CA LEU A 225 5.24 0.75 30.19
C LEU A 225 6.64 1.23 30.60
N LYS A 226 7.62 1.13 29.69
CA LYS A 226 8.98 1.63 29.90
C LYS A 226 9.01 3.15 30.06
N ASN A 227 8.39 3.88 29.15
CA ASN A 227 8.34 5.35 29.17
C ASN A 227 7.66 5.86 30.45
N ASP A 228 6.51 5.27 30.82
CA ASP A 228 5.81 5.61 32.07
C ASP A 228 6.67 5.36 33.31
N TYR A 229 7.39 4.23 33.34
CA TYR A 229 8.28 3.88 34.44
C TYR A 229 9.49 4.82 34.52
N GLU A 230 10.14 5.12 33.40
CA GLU A 230 11.30 6.01 33.31
C GLU A 230 10.94 7.47 33.67
N ASN A 231 9.78 7.95 33.21
CA ASN A 231 9.26 9.27 33.58
C ASN A 231 8.98 9.38 35.08
N LYS A 232 8.34 8.36 35.67
CA LYS A 232 8.11 8.31 37.13
C LYS A 232 9.43 8.26 37.89
N ARG A 233 10.37 7.43 37.47
CA ARG A 233 11.72 7.34 38.05
C ARG A 233 12.44 8.68 37.99
N SER A 234 12.44 9.36 36.84
CA SER A 234 13.07 10.67 36.65
C SER A 234 12.49 11.73 37.61
N LYS A 235 11.16 11.81 37.73
CA LYS A 235 10.48 12.71 38.69
C LYS A 235 10.88 12.40 40.15
N MET A 236 10.92 11.11 40.52
CA MET A 236 11.34 10.70 41.85
C MET A 236 12.81 11.04 42.12
N MET A 237 13.71 10.78 41.16
CA MET A 237 15.12 11.15 41.26
C MET A 237 15.32 12.65 41.41
N HIS A 238 14.58 13.48 40.65
CA HIS A 238 14.63 14.94 40.75
C HIS A 238 14.15 15.44 42.10
N SER A 239 13.05 14.87 42.61
CA SER A 239 12.53 15.25 43.94
C SER A 239 13.46 14.83 45.08
N ALA A 240 14.06 13.64 45.00
CA ALA A 240 15.07 13.18 45.96
C ALA A 240 16.33 14.06 45.92
N PHE A 241 16.78 14.45 44.72
CA PHE A 241 17.93 15.34 44.55
C PHE A 241 17.69 16.72 45.18
N LYS A 242 16.50 17.32 44.95
CA LYS A 242 16.15 18.66 45.43
C LYS A 242 15.97 18.76 46.94
N ARG A 243 15.62 17.66 47.61
CA ARG A 243 15.42 17.63 49.07
C ARG A 243 16.74 17.72 49.84
N GLU A 244 17.85 17.40 49.20
CA GLU A 244 19.16 17.37 49.85
C GLU A 244 19.87 18.74 49.77
N PRO A 245 20.52 19.18 50.86
CA PRO A 245 21.16 20.50 50.93
C PRO A 245 22.46 20.59 50.11
N SER A 246 23.05 19.45 49.72
CA SER A 246 24.30 19.36 48.97
C SER A 246 24.13 18.62 47.66
N LYS A 247 24.73 19.15 46.59
CA LYS A 247 24.76 18.52 45.25
C LYS A 247 25.31 17.08 45.28
N ARG A 248 26.24 16.77 46.18
CA ARG A 248 26.80 15.41 46.34
C ARG A 248 25.79 14.47 46.99
N LEU A 249 25.14 14.91 48.07
CA LEU A 249 24.11 14.14 48.77
C LEU A 249 22.88 13.94 47.89
N GLY A 250 22.46 14.96 47.15
CA GLY A 250 21.35 14.86 46.18
C GLY A 250 21.61 13.82 45.10
N LYS A 251 22.84 13.71 44.58
CA LYS A 251 23.20 12.66 43.60
C LYS A 251 23.09 11.25 44.21
N LEU A 252 23.57 11.06 45.44
CA LEU A 252 23.48 9.77 46.14
C LEU A 252 22.02 9.40 46.46
N ALA A 253 21.22 10.37 46.90
CA ALA A 253 19.79 10.19 47.16
C ALA A 253 19.03 9.81 45.88
N ALA A 254 19.29 10.50 44.76
CA ALA A 254 18.71 10.18 43.47
C ALA A 254 19.06 8.77 42.97
N LEU A 255 20.32 8.34 43.14
CA LEU A 255 20.76 6.98 42.77
C LEU A 255 20.12 5.88 43.63
N SER A 256 19.73 6.23 44.87
CA SER A 256 19.13 5.29 45.83
C SER A 256 17.61 5.14 45.65
N VAL A 257 16.99 5.93 44.78
CA VAL A 257 15.55 5.85 44.49
C VAL A 257 15.22 4.51 43.83
N LYS A 258 14.32 3.75 44.46
CA LYS A 258 13.73 2.53 43.90
C LYS A 258 12.27 2.77 43.54
N PRO A 259 11.93 2.97 42.25
CA PRO A 259 10.54 3.09 41.83
C PRO A 259 9.79 1.78 42.13
N PRO A 260 8.45 1.84 42.27
CA PRO A 260 7.66 0.62 42.39
C PRO A 260 7.73 -0.21 41.11
N CYS A 261 7.80 -1.54 41.25
CA CYS A 261 7.70 -2.48 40.12
C CYS A 261 6.36 -2.29 39.40
N ILE A 262 6.36 -2.39 38.07
CA ILE A 262 5.16 -2.11 37.25
C ILE A 262 4.01 -3.07 37.54
N ASN A 263 4.31 -4.30 37.95
CA ASN A 263 3.34 -5.31 38.32
C ASN A 263 3.04 -5.26 39.84
N CYS A 264 3.96 -5.79 40.66
CA CYS A 264 3.69 -6.01 42.09
C CYS A 264 3.69 -4.74 42.96
N LYS A 265 3.98 -3.56 42.37
CA LYS A 265 4.04 -2.25 43.05
C LYS A 265 5.00 -2.12 44.23
N ARG A 266 5.76 -3.17 44.57
CA ARG A 266 6.81 -3.15 45.61
C ARG A 266 7.97 -2.22 45.21
N PRO A 267 8.68 -1.56 46.15
CA PRO A 267 9.78 -0.63 45.89
C PRO A 267 11.09 -1.35 45.52
N VAL A 268 11.00 -2.25 44.55
CA VAL A 268 12.09 -3.11 44.07
C VAL A 268 12.53 -2.73 42.66
N GLY A 269 11.78 -1.86 41.98
CA GLY A 269 12.02 -1.47 40.60
C GLY A 269 11.60 -2.51 39.56
N THR A 270 11.64 -2.09 38.30
CA THR A 270 11.52 -2.91 37.11
C THR A 270 12.81 -2.78 36.31
N ILE A 271 13.34 -3.90 35.82
CA ILE A 271 14.52 -3.95 34.97
C ILE A 271 14.05 -4.14 33.54
N PHE A 272 14.13 -3.08 32.74
CA PHE A 272 13.97 -3.14 31.28
C PHE A 272 15.34 -3.37 30.65
N SER A 273 15.44 -4.29 29.70
CA SER A 273 16.68 -4.58 28.99
C SER A 273 16.40 -4.87 27.52
N ASN A 274 17.26 -4.36 26.66
CA ASN A 274 17.37 -4.72 25.25
C ASN A 274 18.85 -5.06 25.03
N ARG A 275 19.22 -6.34 25.14
CA ARG A 275 20.62 -6.75 24.90
C ARG A 275 20.78 -7.20 23.46
N ASP A 276 22.04 -7.34 23.04
CA ASP A 276 22.48 -7.66 21.67
C ASP A 276 21.96 -9.02 21.12
N ASP A 277 21.08 -9.72 21.85
CA ASP A 277 20.40 -10.95 21.45
C ASP A 277 19.04 -10.72 20.77
N GLY A 278 18.71 -9.47 20.42
CA GLY A 278 17.47 -9.12 19.71
C GLY A 278 16.21 -9.30 20.57
N LYS A 279 16.33 -9.15 21.90
CA LYS A 279 15.23 -9.41 22.84
C LYS A 279 14.96 -8.23 23.76
N TYR A 280 13.71 -7.78 23.75
CA TYR A 280 13.18 -6.85 24.74
C TYR A 280 12.68 -7.63 25.96
N THR A 281 13.19 -7.28 27.13
CA THR A 281 12.81 -7.93 28.38
C THR A 281 12.44 -6.95 29.47
N ALA A 282 11.40 -7.28 30.25
CA ALA A 282 11.07 -6.57 31.49
C ALA A 282 10.84 -7.59 32.62
N ILE A 283 11.59 -7.43 33.71
CA ILE A 283 11.51 -8.30 34.89
C ILE A 283 11.49 -7.49 36.19
N CYS A 284 10.97 -8.10 37.25
CA CYS A 284 10.98 -7.53 38.60
C CYS A 284 12.43 -7.32 39.10
N GLY A 285 12.72 -6.18 39.74
CA GLY A 285 14.05 -5.89 40.28
C GLY A 285 14.40 -6.62 41.59
N ASP A 286 13.46 -7.39 42.15
CA ASP A 286 13.71 -8.25 43.31
C ASP A 286 14.39 -9.56 42.88
N LYS A 287 15.64 -9.77 43.34
CA LYS A 287 16.43 -10.97 43.05
C LYS A 287 16.08 -12.16 43.94
N SER A 288 15.47 -11.92 45.09
CA SER A 288 15.17 -12.96 46.09
C SER A 288 13.75 -13.51 45.93
N SER A 289 12.79 -12.65 45.63
CA SER A 289 11.38 -13.03 45.43
C SER A 289 10.72 -12.26 44.27
N PRO A 290 11.12 -12.48 43.00
CA PRO A 290 10.54 -11.77 41.86
C PRO A 290 9.03 -12.06 41.75
N CYS A 291 8.25 -11.06 41.32
CA CYS A 291 6.85 -11.28 40.97
C CYS A 291 6.71 -11.95 39.60
N ASN A 292 5.48 -12.24 39.17
CA ASN A 292 5.18 -12.86 37.88
C ASN A 292 5.41 -11.95 36.65
N LEU A 293 5.97 -10.74 36.83
CA LEU A 293 6.33 -9.85 35.73
C LEU A 293 7.41 -10.50 34.87
N ASN A 294 7.04 -10.83 33.63
CA ASN A 294 7.93 -11.48 32.69
C ASN A 294 7.49 -11.14 31.27
N ILE A 295 8.04 -10.04 30.76
CA ILE A 295 7.91 -9.66 29.36
C ILE A 295 9.19 -10.08 28.64
N LYS A 296 9.05 -10.82 27.54
CA LYS A 296 10.10 -11.25 26.62
C LYS A 296 9.55 -11.19 25.20
N ILE A 297 10.06 -10.26 24.42
CA ILE A 297 9.67 -10.05 23.02
C ILE A 297 10.93 -10.21 22.17
N PHE A 298 10.87 -11.06 21.15
CA PHE A 298 11.94 -11.26 20.18
C PHE A 298 11.69 -10.39 18.96
N SER A 299 12.65 -9.55 18.60
CA SER A 299 12.50 -8.57 17.51
C SER A 299 12.70 -9.13 16.11
N GLY A 300 13.01 -10.42 15.99
CA GLY A 300 13.35 -11.06 14.73
C GLY A 300 14.78 -10.76 14.28
N ASN A 301 15.25 -11.54 13.31
CA ASN A 301 16.55 -11.34 12.66
C ASN A 301 16.36 -10.45 11.42
N LEU A 302 16.15 -9.17 11.67
CA LEU A 302 16.03 -8.14 10.64
C LEU A 302 17.42 -7.72 10.17
N ILE A 303 17.63 -7.74 8.86
CA ILE A 303 18.87 -7.32 8.23
C ILE A 303 18.54 -6.28 7.18
N TYR A 304 19.30 -5.17 7.19
CA TYR A 304 19.17 -4.09 6.24
C TYR A 304 19.30 -4.60 4.79
N LEU A 305 18.24 -4.45 3.99
CA LEU A 305 18.14 -5.04 2.65
C LEU A 305 19.35 -4.69 1.74
N PRO A 306 19.83 -3.44 1.65
CA PRO A 306 20.99 -3.12 0.83
C PRO A 306 22.29 -3.80 1.29
N TYR A 307 22.44 -4.01 2.61
CA TYR A 307 23.62 -4.68 3.15
C TYR A 307 23.63 -6.17 2.75
N ILE A 308 22.52 -6.86 2.92
CA ILE A 308 22.44 -8.28 2.56
C ILE A 308 22.54 -8.50 1.04
N LEU A 309 21.96 -7.60 0.25
CA LEU A 309 22.07 -7.65 -1.21
C LEU A 309 23.54 -7.56 -1.66
N ASN A 310 24.34 -6.72 -1.00
CA ASN A 310 25.76 -6.60 -1.29
C ASN A 310 26.55 -7.86 -0.88
N ILE A 311 26.21 -8.48 0.27
CA ILE A 311 26.80 -9.76 0.68
C ILE A 311 26.58 -10.84 -0.39
N PHE A 312 25.33 -11.05 -0.83
CA PHE A 312 25.05 -12.07 -1.85
C PHE A 312 25.72 -11.76 -3.19
N LYS A 313 25.83 -10.47 -3.54
CA LYS A 313 26.56 -10.04 -4.75
C LYS A 313 28.04 -10.43 -4.68
N ASP A 314 28.67 -10.19 -3.54
CA ASP A 314 30.08 -10.52 -3.31
C ASP A 314 30.29 -12.05 -3.28
N GLU A 315 29.42 -12.80 -2.60
CA GLU A 315 29.47 -14.27 -2.59
C GLU A 315 29.32 -14.87 -4.01
N ILE A 316 28.43 -14.33 -4.83
CA ILE A 316 28.27 -14.75 -6.23
C ILE A 316 29.56 -14.48 -7.02
N ALA A 317 30.23 -13.35 -6.78
CA ALA A 317 31.51 -13.04 -7.43
C ALA A 317 32.61 -14.02 -7.00
N ASP A 318 32.71 -14.32 -5.70
CA ASP A 318 33.67 -15.28 -5.16
C ASP A 318 33.44 -16.69 -5.73
N ILE A 319 32.19 -17.16 -5.83
CA ILE A 319 31.86 -18.46 -6.42
C ILE A 319 32.26 -18.49 -7.91
N LYS A 320 32.01 -17.42 -8.67
CA LYS A 320 32.45 -17.32 -10.07
C LYS A 320 33.97 -17.46 -10.18
N ASP A 321 34.71 -16.79 -9.30
CA ASP A 321 36.18 -16.87 -9.27
C ASP A 321 36.68 -18.27 -8.91
N ILE A 322 36.05 -18.94 -7.94
CA ILE A 322 36.34 -20.34 -7.59
C ILE A 322 36.11 -21.25 -8.80
N ILE A 323 34.97 -21.11 -9.47
CA ILE A 323 34.64 -21.89 -10.67
C ILE A 323 35.67 -21.67 -11.78
N ILE A 324 36.11 -20.43 -12.02
CA ILE A 324 37.12 -20.10 -13.03
C ILE A 324 38.45 -20.77 -12.68
N ARG A 325 38.92 -20.64 -11.43
CA ARG A 325 40.17 -21.27 -10.97
C ARG A 325 40.12 -22.78 -11.12
N GLN A 326 39.01 -23.40 -10.73
CA GLN A 326 38.84 -24.84 -10.81
C GLN A 326 38.85 -25.35 -12.27
N LYS A 327 38.25 -24.59 -13.20
CA LYS A 327 38.35 -24.89 -14.64
C LYS A 327 39.79 -24.83 -15.14
N LEU A 328 40.58 -23.85 -14.70
CA LEU A 328 42.01 -23.75 -15.02
C LEU A 328 42.80 -24.91 -14.42
N ASP A 329 42.56 -25.28 -13.16
CA ASP A 329 43.23 -26.40 -12.50
C ASP A 329 42.99 -27.74 -13.22
N THR A 330 41.79 -27.91 -13.77
CA THR A 330 41.44 -29.08 -14.59
C THR A 330 42.17 -29.04 -15.94
N LEU A 331 42.18 -27.88 -16.60
CA LEU A 331 42.86 -27.69 -17.89
C LEU A 331 44.37 -27.97 -17.79
N PHE A 332 45.01 -27.56 -16.70
CA PHE A 332 46.43 -27.78 -16.45
C PHE A 332 46.73 -29.11 -15.74
N SER A 333 45.73 -29.98 -15.58
CA SER A 333 45.86 -31.32 -14.98
C SER A 333 46.36 -31.34 -13.53
N TYR A 334 46.14 -30.26 -12.77
CA TYR A 334 46.42 -30.21 -11.33
C TYR A 334 45.38 -31.00 -10.50
N VAL A 335 44.20 -31.25 -11.07
CA VAL A 335 43.10 -32.01 -10.45
C VAL A 335 42.53 -33.01 -11.46
N SER A 336 42.16 -34.22 -11.00
CA SER A 336 41.53 -35.22 -11.86
C SER A 336 40.14 -34.77 -12.33
N GLU A 337 39.75 -35.15 -13.55
CA GLU A 337 38.45 -34.79 -14.13
C GLU A 337 37.28 -35.21 -13.24
N GLU A 338 37.29 -36.43 -12.69
CA GLU A 338 36.23 -36.94 -11.80
C GLU A 338 36.05 -36.06 -10.56
N LYS A 339 37.16 -35.67 -9.91
CA LYS A 339 37.13 -34.81 -8.73
C LYS A 339 36.69 -33.40 -9.12
N SER A 340 37.13 -32.90 -10.26
CA SER A 340 36.72 -31.59 -10.76
C SER A 340 35.22 -31.52 -11.08
N VAL A 341 34.64 -32.54 -11.71
CA VAL A 341 33.20 -32.58 -11.97
C VAL A 341 32.39 -32.53 -10.67
N SER A 342 32.84 -33.23 -9.62
CA SER A 342 32.14 -33.22 -8.32
C SER A 342 32.18 -31.85 -7.64
N LEU A 343 33.34 -31.20 -7.62
CA LEU A 343 33.53 -29.86 -7.05
C LEU A 343 32.76 -28.81 -7.85
N PHE A 344 32.81 -28.90 -9.18
CA PHE A 344 32.13 -27.96 -10.06
C PHE A 344 30.61 -28.02 -9.87
N LYS A 345 30.03 -29.22 -9.74
CA LYS A 345 28.59 -29.36 -9.44
C LYS A 345 28.21 -28.69 -8.11
N LYS A 346 29.01 -28.87 -7.06
CA LYS A 346 28.77 -28.26 -5.76
C LYS A 346 28.81 -26.72 -5.83
N GLU A 347 29.81 -26.17 -6.50
CA GLU A 347 29.95 -24.71 -6.65
C GLU A 347 28.86 -24.13 -7.57
N LEU A 348 28.44 -24.87 -8.60
CA LEU A 348 27.32 -24.50 -9.47
C LEU A 348 25.99 -24.49 -8.69
N ASP A 349 25.74 -25.48 -7.83
CA ASP A 349 24.55 -25.51 -6.98
C ASP A 349 24.53 -24.34 -6.00
N ALA A 350 25.68 -24.00 -5.41
CA ALA A 350 25.83 -22.82 -4.55
C ALA A 350 25.58 -21.52 -5.32
N TYR A 351 26.15 -21.39 -6.52
CA TYR A 351 25.92 -20.26 -7.42
C TYR A 351 24.44 -20.08 -7.74
N HIS A 352 23.75 -21.16 -8.10
CA HIS A 352 22.33 -21.11 -8.43
C HIS A 352 21.48 -20.66 -7.24
N LYS A 353 21.72 -21.24 -6.06
CA LYS A 353 21.01 -20.84 -4.83
C LYS A 353 21.21 -19.37 -4.50
N ASN A 354 22.46 -18.91 -4.48
CA ASN A 354 22.78 -17.52 -4.18
C ASN A 354 22.24 -16.57 -5.24
N SER A 355 22.29 -16.95 -6.53
CA SER A 355 21.76 -16.14 -7.61
C SER A 355 20.24 -16.01 -7.55
N ILE A 356 19.50 -17.06 -7.18
CA ILE A 356 18.05 -16.99 -7.00
C ILE A 356 17.72 -16.01 -5.88
N LEU A 357 18.34 -16.20 -4.71
CA LEU A 357 18.08 -15.35 -3.54
C LEU A 357 18.50 -13.90 -3.79
N TYR A 358 19.65 -13.66 -4.44
CA TYR A 358 20.07 -12.33 -4.87
C TYR A 358 19.05 -11.67 -5.80
N ASN A 359 18.54 -12.40 -6.78
CA ASN A 359 17.55 -11.86 -7.72
C ASN A 359 16.23 -11.53 -7.01
N GLU A 360 15.78 -12.36 -6.07
CA GLU A 360 14.59 -12.06 -5.25
C GLU A 360 14.79 -10.79 -4.40
N LEU A 361 15.95 -10.65 -3.75
CA LEU A 361 16.31 -9.45 -2.98
C LEU A 361 16.42 -8.22 -3.88
N LEU A 362 16.98 -8.38 -5.08
CA LEU A 362 17.15 -7.30 -6.05
C LEU A 362 15.81 -6.83 -6.60
N THR A 363 14.88 -7.74 -6.89
CA THR A 363 13.50 -7.38 -7.26
C THR A 363 12.85 -6.57 -6.15
N LYS A 364 12.88 -7.05 -4.90
CA LYS A 364 12.36 -6.30 -3.74
C LYS A 364 12.99 -4.92 -3.60
N TYR A 365 14.32 -4.84 -3.74
CA TYR A 365 15.03 -3.56 -3.69
C TYR A 365 14.57 -2.61 -4.82
N ASN A 366 14.44 -3.12 -6.04
CA ASN A 366 13.98 -2.32 -7.17
C ASN A 366 12.53 -1.89 -7.02
N ASP A 367 11.65 -2.73 -6.49
CA ASP A 367 10.25 -2.37 -6.22
C ASP A 367 10.12 -1.25 -5.17
N LEU A 368 11.10 -1.15 -4.25
CA LEU A 368 11.14 -0.10 -3.24
C LEU A 368 11.77 1.20 -3.76
N TYR A 369 12.89 1.13 -4.50
CA TYR A 369 13.69 2.31 -4.85
C TYR A 369 13.66 2.71 -6.33
N HIS A 370 13.34 1.77 -7.22
CA HIS A 370 13.42 1.90 -8.68
C HIS A 370 12.16 1.37 -9.38
N ASN A 371 11.00 1.53 -8.73
CA ASN A 371 9.74 1.07 -9.24
C ASN A 371 9.38 1.83 -10.52
N LYS A 372 9.31 1.07 -11.63
CA LYS A 372 9.07 1.62 -12.96
C LYS A 372 7.69 2.27 -13.08
N ASP A 373 6.68 1.68 -12.45
CA ASP A 373 5.31 2.18 -12.47
C ASP A 373 5.21 3.50 -11.69
N ASN A 374 5.86 3.58 -10.52
CA ASN A 374 5.95 4.82 -9.76
C ASN A 374 6.70 5.91 -10.54
N ALA A 375 7.76 5.55 -11.28
CA ALA A 375 8.48 6.50 -12.13
C ALA A 375 7.59 7.06 -13.26
N GLU A 376 6.81 6.20 -13.91
CA GLU A 376 5.87 6.61 -14.96
C GLU A 376 4.73 7.48 -14.40
N LEU A 377 4.16 7.09 -13.25
CA LEU A 377 3.15 7.88 -12.54
C LEU A 377 3.70 9.24 -12.12
N THR A 378 4.93 9.29 -11.59
CA THR A 378 5.60 10.54 -11.20
C THR A 378 5.78 11.46 -12.41
N GLN A 379 6.14 10.90 -13.58
CA GLN A 379 6.25 11.69 -14.81
C GLN A 379 4.89 12.24 -15.25
N LYS A 380 3.85 11.40 -15.31
CA LYS A 380 2.48 11.83 -15.64
C LYS A 380 2.00 12.95 -14.71
N LYS A 381 2.33 12.87 -13.42
CA LYS A 381 2.00 13.90 -12.43
C LYS A 381 2.77 15.20 -12.67
N ASN A 382 4.06 15.12 -13.01
CA ASN A 382 4.84 16.31 -13.39
C ASN A 382 4.25 17.02 -14.61
N ASP A 383 3.82 16.26 -15.62
CA ASP A 383 3.21 16.82 -16.83
C ASP A 383 1.87 17.50 -16.50
N GLN A 384 1.04 16.88 -15.65
CA GLN A 384 -0.20 17.49 -15.14
C GLN A 384 0.05 18.78 -14.36
N ILE A 385 1.05 18.78 -13.46
CA ILE A 385 1.46 19.97 -12.69
C ILE A 385 1.89 21.10 -13.63
N PHE A 386 2.68 20.78 -14.66
CA PHE A 386 3.12 21.76 -15.64
C PHE A 386 1.94 22.41 -16.37
N ILE A 387 0.98 21.61 -16.85
CA ILE A 387 -0.24 22.11 -17.49
C ILE A 387 -1.04 23.03 -16.55
N LEU A 388 -1.20 22.65 -15.29
CA LEU A 388 -1.92 23.45 -14.29
C LEU A 388 -1.21 24.77 -13.98
N ILE A 389 0.12 24.78 -13.91
CA ILE A 389 0.91 26.00 -13.72
C ILE A 389 0.73 26.95 -14.91
N GLU A 390 0.79 26.44 -16.13
CA GLU A 390 0.57 27.26 -17.34
C GLU A 390 -0.86 27.81 -17.39
N LYS A 391 -1.87 27.00 -17.04
CA LYS A 391 -3.27 27.45 -16.90
C LYS A 391 -3.39 28.60 -15.90
N ILE A 392 -2.79 28.49 -14.72
CA ILE A 392 -2.81 29.55 -13.70
C ILE A 392 -2.08 30.81 -14.20
N ARG A 393 -0.93 30.68 -14.84
CA ARG A 393 -0.19 31.81 -15.43
C ARG A 393 -1.02 32.55 -16.47
N ASN A 394 -1.72 31.83 -17.33
CA ASN A 394 -2.60 32.43 -18.34
C ASN A 394 -3.77 33.18 -17.68
N LEU A 395 -4.42 32.60 -16.68
CA LEU A 395 -5.50 33.26 -15.93
C LEU A 395 -5.01 34.52 -15.21
N LEU A 396 -3.81 34.50 -14.63
CA LEU A 396 -3.22 35.69 -13.99
C LEU A 396 -2.90 36.79 -15.02
N THR A 397 -2.37 36.41 -16.19
CA THR A 397 -2.10 37.37 -17.28
C THR A 397 -3.39 37.98 -17.83
N GLU A 398 -4.49 37.22 -17.87
CA GLU A 398 -5.81 37.71 -18.28
C GLU A 398 -6.43 38.62 -17.21
N TYR A 399 -6.26 38.29 -15.94
CA TYR A 399 -6.65 39.16 -14.82
C TYR A 399 -5.92 40.50 -14.87
N GLU A 400 -4.61 40.52 -15.12
CA GLU A 400 -3.82 41.75 -15.27
C GLU A 400 -4.34 42.67 -16.38
N LYS A 401 -4.97 42.10 -17.43
CA LYS A 401 -5.55 42.86 -18.56
C LYS A 401 -6.98 43.32 -18.31
N THR A 402 -7.76 42.55 -17.56
CA THR A 402 -9.23 42.72 -17.46
C THR A 402 -9.69 43.23 -16.09
N GLU A 403 -8.84 43.15 -15.07
CA GLU A 403 -9.15 43.41 -13.65
C GLU A 403 -10.38 42.64 -13.12
N ASN A 404 -10.78 41.55 -13.79
CA ASN A 404 -11.98 40.81 -13.45
C ASN A 404 -11.77 39.90 -12.22
N PRO A 405 -12.43 40.16 -11.07
CA PRO A 405 -12.24 39.37 -9.85
C PRO A 405 -12.69 37.90 -9.99
N GLY A 406 -13.55 37.57 -10.97
CA GLY A 406 -13.94 36.20 -11.25
C GLY A 406 -12.79 35.34 -11.78
N ILE A 407 -11.89 35.92 -12.59
CA ILE A 407 -10.72 35.23 -13.15
C ILE A 407 -9.70 34.95 -12.05
N LEU A 408 -9.49 35.92 -11.15
CA LEU A 408 -8.63 35.75 -9.98
C LEU A 408 -9.14 34.63 -9.07
N LYS A 409 -10.45 34.57 -8.83
CA LYS A 409 -11.07 33.49 -8.03
C LYS A 409 -10.90 32.12 -8.71
N LEU A 410 -11.02 32.05 -10.03
CA LEU A 410 -10.80 30.82 -10.79
C LEU A 410 -9.32 30.37 -10.72
N ALA A 411 -8.37 31.29 -10.82
CA ALA A 411 -6.95 31.00 -10.68
C ALA A 411 -6.61 30.45 -9.28
N LEU A 412 -7.13 31.09 -8.22
CA LEU A 412 -7.00 30.64 -6.84
C LEU A 412 -7.62 29.25 -6.61
N ASN A 413 -8.84 29.03 -7.12
CA ASN A 413 -9.50 27.73 -7.01
C ASN A 413 -8.70 26.63 -7.74
N THR A 414 -8.17 26.92 -8.93
CA THR A 414 -7.31 25.99 -9.68
C THR A 414 -6.04 25.69 -8.90
N GLN A 415 -5.43 26.71 -8.27
CA GLN A 415 -4.23 26.54 -7.45
C GLN A 415 -4.49 25.65 -6.22
N ILE A 416 -5.57 25.91 -5.50
CA ILE A 416 -5.88 25.22 -4.24
C ILE A 416 -6.41 23.80 -4.47
N ASN A 417 -7.35 23.63 -5.42
CA ASN A 417 -8.11 22.40 -5.57
C ASN A 417 -7.54 21.46 -6.66
N GLU A 418 -6.70 21.96 -7.56
CA GLU A 418 -6.09 21.15 -8.63
C GLU A 418 -4.57 21.06 -8.45
N LEU A 419 -3.86 22.19 -8.40
CA LEU A 419 -2.39 22.20 -8.39
C LEU A 419 -1.78 21.65 -7.09
N TYR A 420 -2.22 22.13 -5.92
CA TYR A 420 -1.66 21.67 -4.64
C TYR A 420 -1.85 20.16 -4.39
N PRO A 421 -3.03 19.57 -4.66
CA PRO A 421 -3.20 18.12 -4.58
C PRO A 421 -2.23 17.37 -5.49
N GLU A 422 -2.06 17.81 -6.74
CA GLU A 422 -1.14 17.13 -7.68
C GLU A 422 0.33 17.23 -7.24
N ILE A 423 0.77 18.40 -6.75
CA ILE A 423 2.12 18.56 -6.17
C ILE A 423 2.31 17.65 -4.96
N ARG A 424 1.29 17.53 -4.11
CA ARG A 424 1.33 16.66 -2.93
C ARG A 424 1.43 15.19 -3.34
N ASN A 425 0.59 14.74 -4.26
CA ASN A 425 0.59 13.37 -4.76
C ASN A 425 1.92 13.00 -5.40
N MET A 426 2.51 13.91 -6.19
CA MET A 426 3.86 13.72 -6.74
C MET A 426 4.92 13.56 -5.65
N ARG A 427 4.86 14.37 -4.58
CA ARG A 427 5.79 14.23 -3.44
C ARG A 427 5.64 12.90 -2.71
N LEU A 428 4.42 12.42 -2.53
CA LEU A 428 4.13 11.14 -1.89
C LEU A 428 4.59 9.95 -2.74
N LEU A 429 4.43 10.02 -4.06
CA LEU A 429 4.96 9.01 -4.98
C LEU A 429 6.50 8.93 -4.96
N LYS A 430 7.16 10.06 -4.72
CA LYS A 430 8.62 10.14 -4.70
C LYS A 430 9.23 9.75 -3.34
N ASN A 431 8.54 10.10 -2.26
CA ASN A 431 9.00 9.88 -0.90
C ASN A 431 7.85 9.34 -0.05
N GLU A 432 7.97 8.11 0.45
CA GLU A 432 7.01 7.56 1.41
C GLU A 432 7.00 8.30 2.76
N ILE A 433 8.14 8.87 3.17
CA ILE A 433 8.25 9.68 4.39
C ILE A 433 8.61 11.12 4.00
N ASN A 434 7.75 12.07 4.38
CA ASN A 434 8.01 13.50 4.30
C ASN A 434 7.62 14.13 5.66
N GLU A 435 8.59 14.23 6.56
CA GLU A 435 8.37 14.73 7.92
C GLU A 435 9.09 16.06 8.15
N MET A 436 8.54 16.90 9.02
CA MET A 436 9.15 18.15 9.44
C MET A 436 9.56 18.00 10.90
N ASN A 437 10.86 17.92 11.15
CA ASN A 437 11.42 17.77 12.48
C ASN A 437 11.89 19.11 13.01
N GLU A 438 11.40 19.46 14.19
CA GLU A 438 11.86 20.60 14.96
C GLU A 438 12.94 20.12 15.94
N ASN A 439 14.11 20.76 15.93
CA ASN A 439 15.14 20.45 16.91
C ASN A 439 14.90 21.21 18.23
N ASP A 440 15.67 20.88 19.28
CA ASP A 440 15.57 21.52 20.61
C ASP A 440 15.80 23.06 20.59
N LYS A 441 16.23 23.62 19.46
CA LYS A 441 16.46 25.06 19.26
C LYS A 441 15.34 25.74 18.46
N GLY A 442 14.29 25.01 18.07
CA GLY A 442 13.18 25.53 17.26
C GLY A 442 13.50 25.64 15.77
N GLU A 443 14.55 24.98 15.28
CA GLU A 443 14.88 24.94 13.86
C GLU A 443 14.16 23.77 13.19
N PHE A 444 13.50 24.03 12.07
CA PHE A 444 12.80 23.03 11.30
C PHE A 444 13.67 22.45 10.20
N SER A 445 13.66 21.12 10.09
CA SER A 445 14.35 20.37 9.04
C SER A 445 13.38 19.42 8.37
N VAL A 446 13.46 19.31 7.05
CA VAL A 446 12.60 18.42 6.27
C VAL A 446 13.32 17.10 6.08
N PHE A 447 12.69 16.02 6.52
CA PHE A 447 13.13 14.65 6.39
C PHE A 447 12.35 13.97 5.25
N ASN A 448 13.05 13.74 4.13
CA ASN A 448 12.49 13.11 2.95
C ASN A 448 13.19 11.77 2.72
N TYR A 449 12.47 10.67 2.91
CA TYR A 449 12.98 9.33 2.58
C TYR A 449 12.10 8.66 1.52
N PRO A 450 12.72 7.99 0.53
CA PRO A 450 11.99 7.31 -0.52
C PRO A 450 11.13 6.16 0.01
N VAL A 451 11.56 5.50 1.11
CA VAL A 451 10.97 4.27 1.63
C VAL A 451 10.88 4.31 3.15
N GLN A 452 9.80 3.78 3.73
CA GLN A 452 9.66 3.62 5.18
C GLN A 452 10.67 2.62 5.74
N LEU A 453 11.24 2.93 6.91
CA LEU A 453 12.25 2.08 7.57
C LEU A 453 11.77 0.63 7.78
N SER A 454 10.48 0.45 8.07
CA SER A 454 9.85 -0.87 8.23
C SER A 454 9.92 -1.75 6.97
N LYS A 455 9.97 -1.15 5.78
CA LYS A 455 10.04 -1.86 4.49
C LYS A 455 11.47 -2.17 4.05
N ILE A 456 12.47 -1.58 4.70
CA ILE A 456 13.89 -1.74 4.33
C ILE A 456 14.53 -2.93 5.05
N ASP A 457 13.94 -3.38 6.14
CA ASP A 457 14.42 -4.54 6.88
C ASP A 457 13.95 -5.85 6.23
N HIS A 458 14.90 -6.71 5.90
CA HIS A 458 14.64 -8.03 5.34
C HIS A 458 14.80 -9.12 6.41
N ASN A 459 13.84 -10.03 6.50
CA ASN A 459 13.89 -11.14 7.44
C ASN A 459 14.53 -12.37 6.79
N LEU A 460 15.71 -12.76 7.26
CA LEU A 460 16.43 -13.97 6.82
C LEU A 460 16.32 -15.14 7.82
N GLY A 461 15.60 -14.97 8.93
CA GLY A 461 15.59 -15.94 10.03
C GLY A 461 14.24 -16.05 10.71
N GLU A 462 14.27 -16.28 12.02
CA GLU A 462 13.05 -16.38 12.82
C GLU A 462 12.30 -15.04 12.83
N LYS A 463 11.00 -15.11 12.54
CA LYS A 463 10.11 -13.95 12.57
C LYS A 463 10.03 -13.34 13.98
N PRO A 464 9.79 -12.03 14.09
CA PRO A 464 9.52 -11.39 15.37
C PRO A 464 8.36 -12.10 16.08
N SER A 465 8.49 -12.30 17.39
CA SER A 465 7.50 -13.06 18.16
C SER A 465 7.46 -12.65 19.62
N VAL A 466 6.29 -12.82 20.23
CA VAL A 466 6.09 -12.63 21.66
C VAL A 466 6.41 -13.95 22.37
N ILE A 467 7.58 -14.05 22.99
CA ILE A 467 7.97 -15.26 23.75
C ILE A 467 7.12 -15.36 25.03
N LYS A 468 6.91 -14.23 25.72
CA LYS A 468 6.08 -14.15 26.90
C LYS A 468 5.66 -12.70 27.18
N PHE A 469 4.39 -12.47 27.48
CA PHE A 469 3.91 -11.16 27.91
C PHE A 469 3.02 -11.34 29.14
N SER A 470 3.63 -11.27 30.32
CA SER A 470 2.91 -11.34 31.60
C SER A 470 3.22 -10.10 32.40
N VAL A 471 2.23 -9.20 32.48
CA VAL A 471 2.28 -8.00 33.32
C VAL A 471 1.78 -8.33 34.69
#